data_AF-A0A1J5TB54-F1
#
_entry.id   AF-A0A1J5TB54-F1
#
_cell.length_a   1.000
_cell.length_b   1.000
_cell.length_c   1.000
_cell.angle_alpha   90.00
_cell.angle_beta   90.00
_cell.angle_gamma   90.00
#
_symmetry.space_group_name_H-M   'P 1'
#
loop_
_entity.id
_entity.type
_entity.pdbx_description
1 polymer ?
#
loop_
_entity_poly.entity_id
_entity_poly.type
_entity_poly.pdbx_seq_one_letter_code
_entity_poly.pdbx_strand_id
1 'polypeptide(L)'
;MNAAAAHMDRPAVLVIFILTYLGLAAGRVPGLKLDRTGIVILGAIALMVFGGLTTGDVVGYVNWPTILLLFGFFVISAQLRLSGFFDSVARAVARRLDHPANFLMLLMLATAGLSAFLNHDIVCYAFTPIVGAALLKRRINPVPFLIALAIASNIGAAATIVGNPQDMMIAQIAGLSFGRYALWCLPPVLVALGSAYGITWLLSRHQLQAFEAAPEATAHAAQGHAYNKPHTVKGLAILGVVIALFFSPIPKEIVALTAAGIHLASRKFRTADLLGIVDWPILVLFMGLFVVTGAFQTTGYGDLAVHWLAAHGLQLSSPVVLALSTAALSNLINNAAAVLLLLKVANVAHAPAAYVLALANSFGGSLVISGSVSNIIVVEQARELGIPISFKSFLRLGAPVTLAAMAAMLGWVVIAH
;
A
#
# COMPACT_ATOMS: atom_id res chain seq x y z
N MET A 1 16.47 -10.89 31.52
CA MET A 1 17.35 -9.90 30.85
C MET A 1 18.48 -10.70 30.21
N ASN A 2 18.39 -11.02 28.92
CA ASN A 2 19.35 -11.90 28.25
C ASN A 2 20.70 -11.20 28.07
N ALA A 3 21.79 -11.96 28.16
CA ALA A 3 23.18 -11.49 28.06
C ALA A 3 23.51 -10.72 26.76
N ALA A 4 22.68 -10.81 25.71
CA ALA A 4 22.80 -10.02 24.48
C ALA A 4 22.58 -8.51 24.69
N ALA A 5 21.81 -8.09 25.70
CA ALA A 5 21.55 -6.68 25.97
C ALA A 5 22.74 -5.91 26.58
N ALA A 6 23.82 -6.60 26.96
CA ALA A 6 24.97 -6.00 27.63
C ALA A 6 25.97 -5.30 26.69
N HIS A 7 25.89 -5.53 25.38
CA HIS A 7 26.81 -4.97 24.38
C HIS A 7 26.19 -3.95 23.40
N MET A 8 24.91 -3.61 23.58
CA MET A 8 24.20 -2.75 22.65
C MET A 8 24.38 -1.27 23.01
N ASP A 9 24.99 -0.51 22.10
CA ASP A 9 25.22 0.92 22.27
C ASP A 9 23.93 1.69 22.01
N ARG A 10 23.11 1.84 23.06
CA ARG A 10 21.78 2.48 23.02
C ARG A 10 21.76 3.85 22.33
N PRO A 11 22.69 4.80 22.61
CA PRO A 11 22.71 6.07 21.91
C PRO A 11 23.04 5.93 20.42
N ALA A 12 23.94 5.02 20.02
CA ALA A 12 24.22 4.76 18.61
C ALA A 12 22.97 4.25 17.87
N VAL A 13 22.24 3.30 18.48
CA VAL A 13 20.96 2.79 17.93
C VAL A 13 19.95 3.93 17.75
N LEU A 14 19.81 4.82 18.74
CA LEU A 14 18.89 5.96 18.65
C LEU A 14 19.27 6.92 17.52
N VAL A 15 20.55 7.28 17.41
CA VAL A 15 21.04 8.18 16.36
C VAL A 15 20.78 7.58 14.97
N ILE A 16 21.13 6.30 14.77
CA ILE A 16 20.93 5.61 13.48
C ILE A 16 19.43 5.51 13.15
N PHE A 17 18.60 5.19 14.13
CA PHE A 17 17.15 5.17 13.96
C PHE A 17 16.61 6.53 13.49
N ILE A 18 16.98 7.62 14.18
CA ILE A 18 16.55 8.99 13.81
C ILE A 18 17.02 9.35 12.41
N LEU A 19 18.30 9.11 12.08
CA LEU A 19 18.84 9.41 10.75
C LEU A 19 18.12 8.61 9.66
N THR A 20 17.82 7.34 9.91
CA THR A 20 17.09 6.48 8.96
C THR A 20 15.67 7.01 8.71
N TYR A 21 14.94 7.36 9.76
CA TYR A 21 13.57 7.88 9.65
C TYR A 21 13.52 9.29 9.02
N LEU A 22 14.51 10.14 9.29
CA LEU A 22 14.67 11.43 8.58
C LEU A 22 14.96 11.22 7.09
N GLY A 23 15.84 10.27 6.74
CA GLY A 23 16.12 9.92 5.36
C GLY A 23 14.87 9.38 4.64
N LEU A 24 14.09 8.52 5.30
CA LEU A 24 12.83 8.01 4.78
C LEU A 24 11.81 9.14 4.50
N ALA A 25 11.75 10.15 5.37
CA ALA A 25 10.90 11.33 5.21
C ALA A 25 11.36 12.24 4.07
N ALA A 26 12.68 12.40 3.89
CA ALA A 26 13.22 13.09 2.72
C ALA A 26 12.94 12.32 1.41
N GLY A 27 12.75 10.99 1.48
CA GLY A 27 12.44 10.10 0.36
C GLY A 27 13.63 9.79 -0.56
N ARG A 28 14.66 10.65 -0.55
CA ARG A 28 15.93 10.51 -1.28
C ARG A 28 17.05 11.25 -0.53
N VAL A 29 18.29 10.85 -0.77
CA VAL A 29 19.47 11.54 -0.21
C VAL A 29 20.10 12.44 -1.27
N PRO A 30 20.26 13.76 -1.04
CA PRO A 30 20.93 14.66 -1.97
C PRO A 30 22.34 14.16 -2.33
N GLY A 31 22.66 14.15 -3.63
CA GLY A 31 23.95 13.67 -4.15
C GLY A 31 24.05 12.15 -4.36
N LEU A 32 23.12 11.36 -3.83
CA LEU A 32 23.08 9.90 -4.02
C LEU A 32 21.82 9.48 -4.77
N LYS A 33 21.91 8.42 -5.58
CA LYS A 33 20.75 7.79 -6.24
C LYS A 33 20.06 6.79 -5.30
N LEU A 34 19.92 7.14 -4.03
CA LEU A 34 19.28 6.30 -3.01
C LEU A 34 17.79 6.63 -2.93
N ASP A 35 16.99 5.57 -2.96
CA ASP A 35 15.57 5.57 -2.64
C ASP A 35 15.35 5.20 -1.16
N ARG A 36 14.08 5.13 -0.75
CA ARG A 36 13.71 4.73 0.62
C ARG A 36 14.27 3.36 0.99
N THR A 37 14.25 2.40 0.07
CA THR A 37 14.77 1.05 0.29
C THR A 37 16.25 1.10 0.65
N GLY A 38 17.06 1.79 -0.16
CA GLY A 38 18.49 1.94 0.07
C GLY A 38 18.81 2.63 1.40
N ILE A 39 18.05 3.65 1.78
CA ILE A 39 18.21 4.35 3.07
C ILE A 39 18.04 3.38 4.24
N VAL A 40 17.00 2.54 4.21
CA VAL A 40 16.73 1.60 5.31
C VAL A 40 17.78 0.49 5.37
N ILE A 41 18.22 -0.03 4.21
CA ILE A 41 19.30 -1.03 4.17
C ILE A 41 20.56 -0.46 4.82
N LEU A 42 20.95 0.77 4.48
CA LEU A 42 22.11 1.42 5.08
C LEU A 42 21.93 1.64 6.58
N GLY A 43 20.71 1.99 7.03
CA GLY A 43 20.38 2.05 8.45
C GLY A 43 20.57 0.71 9.17
N ALA A 44 20.07 -0.39 8.59
CA ALA A 44 20.24 -1.73 9.13
C ALA A 44 21.73 -2.16 9.17
N ILE A 45 22.50 -1.86 8.13
CA ILE A 45 23.95 -2.13 8.10
C ILE A 45 24.67 -1.31 9.16
N ALA A 46 24.34 -0.02 9.29
CA ALA A 46 24.92 0.84 10.33
C ALA A 46 24.62 0.32 11.74
N LEU A 47 23.43 -0.22 11.98
CA LEU A 47 23.08 -0.86 13.26
C LEU A 47 23.93 -2.11 13.52
N MET A 48 24.24 -2.92 12.51
CA MET A 48 25.16 -4.06 12.68
C MET A 48 26.59 -3.61 13.00
N VAL A 49 27.08 -2.55 12.35
CA VAL A 49 28.45 -2.08 12.52
C VAL A 49 28.64 -1.31 13.83
N PHE A 50 27.72 -0.42 14.16
CA PHE A 50 27.87 0.54 15.27
C PHE A 50 26.92 0.28 16.45
N GLY A 51 25.79 -0.40 16.21
CA GLY A 51 24.80 -0.71 17.26
C GLY A 51 25.08 -1.99 18.03
N GLY A 52 26.08 -2.78 17.61
CA GLY A 52 26.44 -4.05 18.25
C GLY A 52 25.45 -5.19 17.94
N LEU A 53 24.67 -5.10 16.86
CA LEU A 53 23.75 -6.16 16.46
C LEU A 53 24.47 -7.32 15.78
N THR A 54 24.18 -8.54 16.22
CA THR A 54 24.64 -9.75 15.53
C THR A 54 23.74 -10.10 14.35
N THR A 55 24.21 -10.94 13.43
CA THR A 55 23.38 -11.49 12.35
C THR A 55 22.16 -12.24 12.89
N GLY A 56 22.29 -12.91 14.04
CA GLY A 56 21.18 -13.60 14.71
C GLY A 56 20.09 -12.63 15.15
N ASP A 57 20.47 -11.49 15.73
CA ASP A 57 19.52 -10.45 16.14
C ASP A 57 18.78 -9.87 14.94
N VAL A 58 19.52 -9.55 13.86
CA VAL A 58 18.96 -9.03 12.60
C VAL A 58 17.92 -9.99 12.03
N VAL A 59 18.25 -11.28 11.91
CA VAL A 59 17.31 -12.30 11.42
C VAL A 59 16.12 -12.47 12.37
N GLY A 60 16.35 -12.35 13.69
CA GLY A 60 15.33 -12.47 14.73
C GLY A 60 14.34 -11.30 14.77
N TYR A 61 14.76 -10.09 14.37
CA TYR A 61 13.87 -8.92 14.32
C TYR A 61 12.90 -8.94 13.14
N VAL A 62 13.23 -9.65 12.05
CA VAL A 62 12.38 -9.75 10.86
C VAL A 62 11.15 -10.61 11.12
N ASN A 63 9.95 -10.08 10.84
CA ASN A 63 8.72 -10.87 10.84
C ASN A 63 8.62 -11.70 9.54
N TRP A 64 9.23 -12.88 9.54
CA TRP A 64 9.23 -13.79 8.39
C TRP A 64 7.84 -14.19 7.89
N PRO A 65 6.82 -14.45 8.75
CA PRO A 65 5.47 -14.70 8.28
C PRO A 65 4.95 -13.61 7.35
N THR A 66 5.14 -12.33 7.71
CA THR A 66 4.75 -11.19 6.86
C THR A 66 5.51 -11.19 5.53
N ILE A 67 6.84 -11.32 5.56
CA ILE A 67 7.66 -11.29 4.33
C ILE A 67 7.27 -12.42 3.36
N LEU A 68 7.03 -13.62 3.89
CA LEU A 68 6.61 -14.78 3.09
C LEU A 68 5.19 -14.62 2.54
N LEU A 69 4.28 -14.03 3.32
CA LEU A 69 2.92 -13.67 2.88
C LEU A 69 2.98 -12.70 1.69
N LEU A 70 3.77 -11.63 1.83
CA LEU A 70 3.96 -10.59 0.81
C LEU A 70 4.51 -11.18 -0.47
N PHE A 71 5.59 -11.96 -0.37
CA PHE A 71 6.20 -12.62 -1.51
C PHE A 71 5.18 -13.52 -2.25
N GLY A 72 4.39 -14.29 -1.50
CA GLY A 72 3.34 -15.14 -2.07
C GLY A 72 2.33 -14.35 -2.92
N PHE A 73 1.81 -13.24 -2.38
CA PHE A 73 0.87 -12.38 -3.10
C PHE A 73 1.48 -11.60 -4.25
N PHE A 74 2.76 -11.22 -4.15
CA PHE A 74 3.48 -10.60 -5.26
C PHE A 74 3.62 -11.57 -6.43
N VAL A 75 3.91 -12.85 -6.19
CA VAL A 75 3.96 -13.87 -7.25
C VAL A 75 2.57 -14.13 -7.85
N ILE A 76 1.51 -14.23 -7.03
CA ILE A 76 0.13 -14.39 -7.53
C ILE A 76 -0.26 -13.21 -8.42
N SER A 77 0.00 -11.99 -7.97
CA SER A 77 -0.30 -10.77 -8.73
C SER A 77 0.54 -10.68 -10.00
N ALA A 78 1.83 -11.04 -9.94
CA ALA A 78 2.72 -11.11 -11.11
C ALA A 78 2.19 -12.09 -12.17
N GLN A 79 1.70 -13.26 -11.75
CA GLN A 79 1.15 -14.24 -12.69
C GLN A 79 -0.10 -13.72 -13.41
N LEU A 80 -1.00 -13.04 -12.70
CA LEU A 80 -2.17 -12.42 -13.31
C LEU A 80 -1.77 -11.31 -14.28
N ARG A 81 -0.73 -10.52 -13.95
CA ARG A 81 -0.16 -9.50 -14.84
C ARG A 81 0.41 -10.09 -16.11
N LEU A 82 1.25 -11.13 -16.01
CA LEU A 82 1.78 -11.83 -17.19
C LEU A 82 0.69 -12.45 -18.07
N SER A 83 -0.45 -12.84 -17.48
CA SER A 83 -1.59 -13.35 -18.25
C SER A 83 -2.39 -12.28 -19.01
N GLY A 84 -2.06 -10.99 -18.83
CA GLY A 84 -2.82 -9.88 -19.41
C GLY A 84 -4.18 -9.64 -18.76
N PHE A 85 -4.39 -10.16 -17.54
CA PHE A 85 -5.67 -10.04 -16.84
C PHE A 85 -6.01 -8.57 -16.53
N PHE A 86 -5.11 -7.85 -15.87
CA PHE A 86 -5.34 -6.44 -15.52
C PHE A 86 -5.62 -5.59 -16.77
N ASP A 87 -4.83 -5.77 -17.84
CA ASP A 87 -5.01 -5.08 -19.10
C ASP A 87 -6.37 -5.38 -19.75
N SER A 88 -6.83 -6.63 -19.66
CA SER A 88 -8.15 -7.03 -20.16
C SER A 88 -9.28 -6.33 -19.37
N VAL A 89 -9.18 -6.28 -18.04
CA VAL A 89 -10.17 -5.59 -17.20
C VAL A 89 -10.15 -4.09 -17.46
N ALA A 90 -8.97 -3.46 -17.48
CA ALA A 90 -8.81 -2.04 -17.77
C ALA A 90 -9.40 -1.68 -19.15
N ARG A 91 -9.16 -2.48 -20.19
CA ARG A 91 -9.79 -2.30 -21.52
C ARG A 91 -11.30 -2.49 -21.47
N ALA A 92 -11.80 -3.45 -20.69
CA ALA A 92 -13.24 -3.65 -20.53
C ALA A 92 -13.93 -2.46 -19.86
N VAL A 93 -13.30 -1.87 -18.84
CA VAL A 93 -13.75 -0.64 -18.18
C VAL A 93 -13.69 0.53 -19.16
N ALA A 94 -12.57 0.71 -19.87
CA ALA A 94 -12.37 1.77 -20.86
C ALA A 94 -13.39 1.76 -22.02
N ARG A 95 -13.96 0.60 -22.36
CA ARG A 95 -15.04 0.50 -23.36
C ARG A 95 -16.37 1.10 -22.91
N ARG A 96 -16.56 1.38 -21.62
CA ARG A 96 -17.79 1.96 -21.06
C ARG A 96 -17.70 3.50 -20.89
N LEU A 97 -16.79 4.13 -21.63
CA LEU A 97 -16.49 5.57 -21.53
C LEU A 97 -17.58 6.50 -22.12
N ASP A 98 -18.75 5.97 -22.48
CA ASP A 98 -19.82 6.77 -23.09
C ASP A 98 -20.45 7.77 -22.11
N HIS A 99 -20.48 7.43 -20.81
CA HIS A 99 -21.00 8.29 -19.76
C HIS A 99 -19.93 8.53 -18.69
N PRO A 100 -19.32 9.73 -18.60
CA PRO A 100 -18.22 10.03 -17.68
C PRO A 100 -18.50 9.68 -16.20
N ALA A 101 -19.73 9.91 -15.72
CA ALA A 101 -20.12 9.57 -14.35
C ALA A 101 -20.12 8.05 -14.11
N ASN A 102 -20.69 7.29 -15.03
CA ASN A 102 -20.77 5.83 -14.94
C ASN A 102 -19.39 5.20 -15.13
N PHE A 103 -18.59 5.79 -16.02
CA PHE A 103 -17.21 5.38 -16.23
C PHE A 103 -16.36 5.60 -14.98
N LEU A 104 -16.46 6.77 -14.32
CA LEU A 104 -15.78 7.04 -13.06
C LEU A 104 -16.17 6.02 -11.99
N MET A 105 -17.47 5.76 -11.81
CA MET A 105 -17.97 4.78 -10.84
C MET A 105 -17.42 3.38 -11.14
N LEU A 106 -17.52 2.92 -12.39
CA LEU A 106 -17.03 1.60 -12.80
C LEU A 106 -15.52 1.47 -12.63
N LEU A 107 -14.77 2.53 -12.96
CA LEU A 107 -13.33 2.60 -12.78
C LEU A 107 -12.97 2.45 -11.30
N MET A 108 -13.61 3.22 -10.42
CA MET A 108 -13.35 3.16 -8.98
C MET A 108 -13.72 1.79 -8.39
N LEU A 109 -14.88 1.24 -8.76
CA LEU A 109 -15.32 -0.08 -8.27
C LEU A 109 -14.40 -1.21 -8.75
N ALA A 110 -14.03 -1.21 -10.03
CA ALA A 110 -13.11 -2.22 -10.56
C ALA A 110 -11.73 -2.13 -9.90
N THR A 111 -11.22 -0.91 -9.72
CA THR A 111 -9.91 -0.68 -9.11
C THR A 111 -9.93 -1.06 -7.64
N ALA A 112 -10.90 -0.59 -6.87
CA ALA A 112 -11.05 -0.91 -5.47
C ALA A 112 -11.24 -2.41 -5.24
N GLY A 113 -12.07 -3.06 -6.05
CA GLY A 113 -12.32 -4.50 -5.96
C GLY A 113 -11.09 -5.35 -6.29
N LEU A 114 -10.32 -4.96 -7.30
CA LEU A 114 -9.06 -5.66 -7.61
C LEU A 114 -8.00 -5.43 -6.52
N SER A 115 -7.82 -4.18 -6.11
CA SER A 115 -6.87 -3.80 -5.06
C SER A 115 -7.20 -4.41 -3.70
N ALA A 116 -8.47 -4.78 -3.45
CA ALA A 116 -8.86 -5.49 -2.24
C ALA A 116 -8.26 -6.90 -2.14
N PHE A 117 -7.89 -7.55 -3.25
CA PHE A 117 -7.42 -8.95 -3.26
C PHE A 117 -6.04 -9.15 -3.90
N LEU A 118 -5.54 -8.14 -4.59
CA LEU A 118 -4.31 -8.17 -5.38
C LEU A 118 -3.45 -6.97 -5.05
N ASN A 119 -2.18 -7.01 -5.47
CA ASN A 119 -1.28 -5.88 -5.27
C ASN A 119 -1.82 -4.62 -5.98
N HIS A 120 -2.22 -3.64 -5.18
CA HIS A 120 -2.83 -2.39 -5.62
C HIS A 120 -1.89 -1.52 -6.49
N ASP A 121 -0.56 -1.65 -6.33
CA ASP A 121 0.45 -1.00 -7.18
C ASP A 121 0.41 -1.56 -8.61
N ILE A 122 0.27 -2.88 -8.75
CA ILE A 122 0.13 -3.55 -10.06
C ILE A 122 -1.16 -3.13 -10.76
N VAL A 123 -2.26 -2.98 -10.01
CA VAL A 123 -3.54 -2.50 -10.55
C VAL A 123 -3.36 -1.08 -11.11
N CYS A 124 -2.81 -0.16 -10.33
CA CYS A 124 -2.54 1.22 -10.76
C CYS A 124 -1.61 1.28 -11.98
N TYR A 125 -0.53 0.49 -11.97
CA TYR A 125 0.41 0.42 -13.08
C TYR A 125 -0.26 -0.02 -14.38
N ALA A 126 -1.11 -1.06 -14.33
CA ALA A 126 -1.77 -1.59 -15.53
C ALA A 126 -2.93 -0.70 -16.00
N PHE A 127 -3.72 -0.14 -15.08
CA PHE A 127 -4.91 0.62 -15.42
C PHE A 127 -4.59 2.01 -15.98
N THR A 128 -3.62 2.71 -15.38
CA THR A 128 -3.29 4.11 -15.72
C THR A 128 -3.03 4.33 -17.21
N PRO A 129 -2.12 3.59 -17.87
CA PRO A 129 -1.83 3.84 -19.28
C PRO A 129 -3.02 3.53 -20.19
N ILE A 130 -3.81 2.50 -19.88
CA ILE A 130 -4.96 2.08 -20.68
C ILE A 130 -6.11 3.09 -20.55
N VAL A 131 -6.41 3.50 -19.32
CA VAL A 131 -7.47 4.46 -19.01
C VAL A 131 -7.09 5.85 -19.52
N GLY A 132 -5.84 6.28 -19.27
CA GLY A 132 -5.31 7.55 -19.77
C GLY A 132 -5.39 7.65 -21.29
N ALA A 133 -4.90 6.64 -22.01
CA ALA A 133 -4.95 6.62 -23.48
C ALA A 133 -6.40 6.62 -24.01
N ALA A 134 -7.33 5.91 -23.36
CA ALA A 134 -8.74 5.91 -23.76
C ALA A 134 -9.40 7.28 -23.57
N LEU A 135 -9.10 7.97 -22.47
CA LEU A 135 -9.60 9.31 -22.17
C LEU A 135 -9.04 10.35 -23.15
N LEU A 136 -7.73 10.30 -23.43
CA LEU A 136 -7.09 11.16 -24.44
C LEU A 136 -7.70 10.97 -25.83
N LYS A 137 -7.95 9.72 -26.25
CA LYS A 137 -8.60 9.42 -27.54
C LYS A 137 -10.01 10.01 -27.64
N ARG A 138 -10.71 10.17 -26.52
CA ARG A 138 -12.04 10.79 -26.42
C ARG A 138 -11.99 12.30 -26.11
N ARG A 139 -10.80 12.90 -26.01
CA ARG A 139 -10.59 14.31 -25.62
C ARG A 139 -11.23 14.67 -24.27
N ILE A 140 -11.28 13.71 -23.36
CA ILE A 140 -11.77 13.88 -21.98
C ILE A 140 -10.56 14.12 -21.10
N ASN A 141 -10.65 15.11 -20.20
CA ASN A 141 -9.60 15.38 -19.21
C ASN A 141 -9.36 14.15 -18.32
N PRO A 142 -8.19 13.50 -18.41
CA PRO A 142 -7.94 12.26 -17.69
C PRO A 142 -7.60 12.46 -16.22
N VAL A 143 -7.18 13.67 -15.82
CA VAL A 143 -6.61 13.95 -14.49
C VAL A 143 -7.56 13.52 -13.35
N PRO A 144 -8.86 13.87 -13.35
CA PRO A 144 -9.76 13.43 -12.28
C PRO A 144 -9.94 11.91 -12.20
N PHE A 145 -9.98 11.21 -13.34
CA PHE A 145 -10.16 9.76 -13.38
C PHE A 145 -8.93 9.02 -12.89
N LEU A 146 -7.73 9.50 -13.23
CA LEU A 146 -6.48 8.91 -12.77
C LEU A 146 -6.25 9.18 -11.28
N ILE A 147 -6.59 10.37 -10.77
CA ILE A 147 -6.57 10.61 -9.31
C ILE A 147 -7.59 9.71 -8.61
N ALA A 148 -8.80 9.58 -9.15
CA ALA A 148 -9.82 8.67 -8.61
C ALA A 148 -9.38 7.20 -8.62
N LEU A 149 -8.66 6.78 -9.67
CA LEU A 149 -8.05 5.45 -9.76
C LEU A 149 -7.11 5.22 -8.57
N ALA A 150 -6.18 6.14 -8.32
CA ALA A 150 -5.22 6.03 -7.22
C ALA A 150 -5.93 5.98 -5.85
N ILE A 151 -6.87 6.90 -5.62
CA ILE A 151 -7.67 6.97 -4.38
C ILE A 151 -8.50 5.70 -4.17
N ALA A 152 -9.21 5.23 -5.20
CA ALA A 152 -10.02 4.02 -5.11
C ALA A 152 -9.17 2.77 -4.87
N SER A 153 -7.95 2.74 -5.42
CA SER A 153 -6.98 1.67 -5.18
C SER A 153 -6.61 1.59 -3.70
N ASN A 154 -6.23 2.71 -3.08
CA ASN A 154 -5.88 2.77 -1.66
C ASN A 154 -7.08 2.47 -0.75
N ILE A 155 -8.25 3.08 -1.00
CA ILE A 155 -9.46 2.84 -0.20
C ILE A 155 -9.91 1.37 -0.31
N GLY A 156 -9.91 0.82 -1.52
CA GLY A 156 -10.31 -0.57 -1.77
C GLY A 156 -9.35 -1.59 -1.18
N ALA A 157 -8.04 -1.31 -1.21
CA ALA A 157 -7.03 -2.16 -0.60
C ALA A 157 -7.27 -2.40 0.90
N ALA A 158 -7.85 -1.40 1.59
CA ALA A 158 -8.17 -1.48 3.01
C ALA A 158 -9.30 -2.49 3.35
N ALA A 159 -10.09 -2.92 2.35
CA ALA A 159 -11.24 -3.80 2.54
C ALA A 159 -10.85 -5.19 3.05
N THR A 160 -9.64 -5.67 2.72
CA THR A 160 -9.16 -6.97 3.18
C THR A 160 -7.71 -6.88 3.62
N ILE A 161 -7.26 -7.89 4.37
CA ILE A 161 -5.88 -7.96 4.86
C ILE A 161 -4.87 -7.94 3.71
N VAL A 162 -5.21 -8.46 2.53
CA VAL A 162 -4.24 -8.72 1.45
C VAL A 162 -4.04 -7.56 0.49
N GLY A 163 -4.92 -6.55 0.51
CA GLY A 163 -4.89 -5.51 -0.50
C GLY A 163 -3.69 -4.56 -0.37
N ASN A 164 -3.23 -4.34 0.86
CA ASN A 164 -2.12 -3.45 1.15
C ASN A 164 -1.02 -4.19 1.94
N PRO A 165 0.26 -4.16 1.51
CA PRO A 165 1.37 -4.78 2.24
C PRO A 165 1.46 -4.39 3.72
N GLN A 166 1.15 -3.13 4.03
CA GLN A 166 1.14 -2.60 5.38
C GLN A 166 0.00 -3.20 6.21
N ASP A 167 -1.18 -3.41 5.61
CA ASP A 167 -2.32 -4.02 6.29
C ASP A 167 -2.09 -5.53 6.51
N MET A 168 -1.39 -6.19 5.57
CA MET A 168 -0.89 -7.57 5.75
C MET A 168 0.03 -7.66 6.96
N MET A 169 0.97 -6.72 7.10
CA MET A 169 1.88 -6.64 8.25
C MET A 169 1.14 -6.41 9.57
N ILE A 170 0.22 -5.44 9.62
CA ILE A 170 -0.60 -5.18 10.81
C ILE A 170 -1.35 -6.45 11.21
N ALA A 171 -1.97 -7.12 10.26
CA ALA A 171 -2.75 -8.32 10.53
C ALA A 171 -1.91 -9.50 11.02
N GLN A 172 -0.72 -9.70 10.45
CA GLN A 172 0.19 -10.75 10.88
C GLN A 172 0.72 -10.52 12.30
N ILE A 173 1.07 -9.27 12.63
CA ILE A 173 1.59 -8.92 13.96
C ILE A 173 0.48 -8.92 15.02
N ALA A 174 -0.71 -8.42 14.69
CA ALA A 174 -1.85 -8.38 15.60
C ALA A 174 -2.67 -9.69 15.63
N GLY A 175 -2.31 -10.70 14.83
CA GLY A 175 -3.00 -12.00 14.80
C GLY A 175 -4.46 -11.92 14.31
N LEU A 176 -4.76 -11.02 13.37
CA LEU A 176 -6.13 -10.76 12.93
C LEU A 176 -6.71 -11.92 12.10
N SER A 177 -7.99 -12.23 12.34
CA SER A 177 -8.73 -13.17 11.50
C SER A 177 -9.20 -12.47 10.22
N PHE A 178 -9.02 -13.12 9.06
CA PHE A 178 -9.39 -12.57 7.76
C PHE A 178 -10.87 -12.16 7.67
N GLY A 179 -11.78 -13.05 8.06
CA GLY A 179 -13.22 -12.79 8.00
C GLY A 179 -13.68 -11.63 8.90
N ARG A 180 -13.23 -11.58 10.16
CA ARG A 180 -13.64 -10.48 11.06
C ARG A 180 -13.05 -9.13 10.65
N TYR A 181 -11.80 -9.12 10.18
CA TYR A 181 -11.19 -7.92 9.63
C TYR A 181 -12.02 -7.41 8.44
N ALA A 182 -12.26 -8.26 7.44
CA ALA A 182 -13.00 -7.87 6.25
C ALA A 182 -14.41 -7.39 6.59
N LEU A 183 -15.13 -8.10 7.48
CA LEU A 183 -16.48 -7.71 7.89
C LEU A 183 -16.50 -6.36 8.62
N TRP A 184 -15.51 -6.07 9.46
CA TRP A 184 -15.45 -4.81 10.19
C TRP A 184 -15.01 -3.64 9.30
N CYS A 185 -14.08 -3.87 8.38
CA CYS A 185 -13.52 -2.86 7.48
C CYS A 185 -14.45 -2.55 6.28
N LEU A 186 -15.30 -3.48 5.86
CA LEU A 186 -16.12 -3.30 4.67
C LEU A 186 -17.11 -2.12 4.77
N PRO A 187 -17.87 -1.91 5.86
CA PRO A 187 -18.78 -0.76 5.98
C PRO A 187 -18.08 0.61 5.81
N PRO A 188 -17.00 0.95 6.55
CA PRO A 188 -16.33 2.23 6.36
C PRO A 188 -15.67 2.35 4.99
N VAL A 189 -15.17 1.26 4.40
CA VAL A 189 -14.63 1.27 3.02
C VAL A 189 -15.71 1.60 1.99
N LEU A 190 -16.91 1.03 2.10
CA LEU A 190 -18.01 1.32 1.16
C LEU A 190 -18.47 2.78 1.27
N VAL A 191 -18.57 3.32 2.49
CA VAL A 191 -18.88 4.74 2.70
C VAL A 191 -17.76 5.61 2.15
N ALA A 192 -16.50 5.25 2.39
CA ALA A 192 -15.34 5.96 1.85
C ALA A 192 -15.35 5.97 0.31
N LEU A 193 -15.59 4.83 -0.35
CA LEU A 193 -15.69 4.75 -1.81
C LEU A 193 -16.86 5.58 -2.37
N GLY A 194 -18.02 5.53 -1.72
CA GLY A 194 -19.18 6.33 -2.11
C GLY A 194 -18.90 7.83 -1.98
N SER A 195 -18.28 8.25 -0.87
CA SER A 195 -17.87 9.64 -0.66
C SER A 195 -16.78 10.07 -1.66
N ALA A 196 -15.82 9.21 -1.95
CA ALA A 196 -14.76 9.44 -2.92
C ALA A 196 -15.32 9.67 -4.32
N TYR A 197 -16.28 8.83 -4.74
CA TYR A 197 -16.98 8.99 -6.01
C TYR A 197 -17.74 10.32 -6.05
N GLY A 198 -18.57 10.60 -5.04
CA GLY A 198 -19.39 11.80 -4.97
C GLY A 198 -18.56 13.07 -5.00
N ILE A 199 -17.52 13.16 -4.16
CA ILE A 199 -16.61 14.32 -4.08
C ILE A 199 -15.87 14.49 -5.41
N THR A 200 -15.31 13.42 -5.96
CA THR A 200 -14.55 13.51 -7.22
C THR A 200 -15.43 13.95 -8.37
N TRP A 201 -16.65 13.40 -8.46
CA TRP A 201 -17.63 13.80 -9.46
C TRP A 201 -18.04 15.28 -9.31
N LEU A 202 -18.42 15.70 -8.11
CA LEU A 202 -18.87 17.08 -7.86
C LEU A 202 -17.80 18.12 -8.17
N LEU A 203 -16.54 17.85 -7.79
CA LEU A 203 -15.43 18.78 -7.99
C LEU A 203 -14.92 18.81 -9.45
N SER A 204 -15.19 17.76 -10.22
CA SER A 204 -14.59 17.56 -11.55
C SER A 204 -15.57 17.61 -12.71
N ARG A 205 -16.89 17.46 -12.48
CA ARG A 205 -17.92 17.37 -13.55
C ARG A 205 -17.90 18.52 -14.55
N HIS A 206 -17.42 19.69 -14.15
CA HIS A 206 -17.35 20.89 -15.00
C HIS A 206 -16.03 21.02 -15.78
N GLN A 207 -15.03 20.18 -15.51
CA GLN A 207 -13.67 20.26 -16.08
C GLN A 207 -13.32 19.04 -16.94
N LEU A 208 -14.34 18.31 -17.43
CA LEU A 208 -14.16 17.03 -18.13
C LEU A 208 -13.83 17.17 -19.63
N GLN A 209 -14.10 18.32 -20.24
CA GLN A 209 -13.82 18.56 -21.67
C GLN A 209 -12.69 19.58 -21.84
N ALA A 210 -12.03 19.56 -23.00
CA ALA A 210 -10.90 20.43 -23.39
C ALA A 210 -9.53 20.08 -22.77
N PHE A 211 -9.09 18.83 -22.93
CA PHE A 211 -7.74 18.41 -22.57
C PHE A 211 -6.90 18.09 -23.81
N GLU A 212 -5.76 18.77 -23.95
CA GLU A 212 -4.73 18.47 -24.93
C GLU A 212 -3.51 17.91 -24.20
N ALA A 213 -2.99 16.78 -24.68
CA ALA A 213 -1.78 16.19 -24.13
C ALA A 213 -0.57 17.09 -24.41
N ALA A 214 0.45 17.01 -23.56
CA ALA A 214 1.70 17.75 -23.76
C ALA A 214 2.36 17.37 -25.12
N PRO A 215 2.92 18.33 -25.88
CA PRO A 215 3.52 18.09 -27.20
C PRO A 215 4.66 17.06 -27.22
N GLU A 216 5.34 16.87 -26.08
CA GLU A 216 6.47 15.94 -25.92
C GLU A 216 6.04 14.51 -25.50
N ALA A 217 4.74 14.19 -25.54
CA ALA A 217 4.26 12.85 -25.25
C ALA A 217 4.88 11.85 -26.24
N THR A 218 5.89 11.10 -25.79
CA THR A 218 6.35 9.94 -26.55
C THR A 218 5.23 8.93 -26.52
N ALA A 219 4.65 8.63 -27.69
CA ALA A 219 3.68 7.57 -27.86
C ALA A 219 4.36 6.20 -27.70
N HIS A 220 4.90 5.91 -26.51
CA HIS A 220 5.15 4.54 -26.11
C HIS A 220 3.78 3.92 -25.88
N ALA A 221 3.24 3.31 -26.93
CA ALA A 221 2.10 2.42 -26.80
C ALA A 221 2.45 1.41 -25.70
N ALA A 222 1.79 1.52 -24.55
CA ALA A 222 2.07 0.67 -23.41
C ALA A 222 2.11 -0.78 -23.89
N GLN A 223 3.28 -1.42 -23.80
CA GLN A 223 3.47 -2.82 -24.16
C GLN A 223 2.76 -3.65 -23.10
N GLY A 224 1.44 -3.78 -23.26
CA GLY A 224 0.60 -4.63 -22.43
C GLY A 224 0.88 -6.10 -22.68
N HIS A 225 0.48 -6.94 -21.73
CA HIS A 225 0.61 -8.38 -21.89
C HIS A 225 -0.55 -8.92 -22.74
N ALA A 226 -0.24 -9.81 -23.68
CA ALA A 226 -1.26 -10.49 -24.47
C ALA A 226 -2.18 -11.31 -23.56
N TYR A 227 -3.48 -11.17 -23.75
CA TYR A 227 -4.46 -11.84 -22.89
C TYR A 227 -4.43 -13.35 -23.09
N ASN A 228 -4.23 -14.09 -21.99
CA ASN A 228 -4.14 -15.54 -21.97
C ASN A 228 -5.21 -16.14 -21.05
N LYS A 229 -6.36 -16.48 -21.64
CA LYS A 229 -7.54 -16.98 -20.93
C LYS A 229 -7.25 -18.19 -20.01
N PRO A 230 -6.59 -19.28 -20.46
CA PRO A 230 -6.28 -20.41 -19.57
C PRO A 230 -5.49 -20.01 -18.31
N HIS A 231 -4.47 -19.16 -18.48
CA HIS A 231 -3.62 -18.74 -17.37
C HIS A 231 -4.29 -17.71 -16.46
N THR A 232 -5.17 -16.86 -17.00
CA THR A 232 -6.02 -15.99 -16.19
C THR A 232 -6.99 -16.81 -15.35
N VAL A 233 -7.68 -17.80 -15.94
CA VAL A 233 -8.61 -18.68 -15.20
C VAL A 233 -7.87 -19.47 -14.12
N LYS A 234 -6.69 -20.04 -14.43
CA LYS A 234 -5.84 -20.70 -13.42
C LYS A 234 -5.50 -19.74 -12.28
N GLY A 235 -5.06 -18.51 -12.60
CA GLY A 235 -4.71 -17.49 -11.61
C GLY A 235 -5.86 -17.12 -10.69
N LEU A 236 -7.02 -16.82 -11.26
CA LEU A 236 -8.21 -16.47 -10.50
C LEU A 236 -8.74 -17.64 -9.67
N ALA A 237 -8.68 -18.87 -10.20
CA ALA A 237 -9.07 -20.06 -9.45
C ALA A 237 -8.15 -20.28 -8.24
N ILE A 238 -6.83 -20.16 -8.41
CA ILE A 238 -5.87 -20.28 -7.31
C ILE A 238 -6.07 -19.17 -6.29
N LEU A 239 -6.27 -17.92 -6.73
CA LEU A 239 -6.61 -16.81 -5.84
C LEU A 239 -7.88 -17.11 -5.03
N GLY A 240 -8.94 -17.60 -5.68
CA GLY A 240 -10.18 -18.00 -5.00
C GLY A 240 -9.95 -19.08 -3.93
N VAL A 241 -9.11 -20.07 -4.22
CA VAL A 241 -8.72 -21.11 -3.25
C VAL A 241 -7.91 -20.51 -2.10
N VAL A 242 -6.96 -19.62 -2.38
CA VAL A 242 -6.17 -18.92 -1.33
C VAL A 242 -7.10 -18.16 -0.39
N ILE A 243 -8.03 -17.37 -0.93
CA ILE A 243 -8.99 -16.61 -0.13
C ILE A 243 -9.91 -17.54 0.68
N ALA A 244 -10.37 -18.65 0.11
CA ALA A 244 -11.15 -19.64 0.85
C ALA A 244 -10.34 -20.25 2.02
N LEU A 245 -9.07 -20.59 1.78
CA LEU A 245 -8.17 -21.15 2.80
C LEU A 245 -7.80 -20.14 3.89
N PHE A 246 -7.98 -18.83 3.68
CA PHE A 246 -7.75 -17.81 4.71
C PHE A 246 -8.79 -17.83 5.84
N PHE A 247 -9.90 -18.54 5.65
CA PHE A 247 -10.87 -18.85 6.70
C PHE A 247 -10.51 -20.11 7.50
N SER A 248 -9.49 -20.84 7.07
CA SER A 248 -8.97 -22.01 7.77
C SER A 248 -7.91 -21.60 8.83
N PRO A 249 -7.53 -22.49 9.76
CA PRO A 249 -6.47 -22.22 10.73
C PRO A 249 -5.06 -22.33 10.13
N ILE A 250 -4.91 -22.66 8.84
CA ILE A 250 -3.59 -22.79 8.20
C ILE A 250 -2.89 -21.42 8.20
N PRO A 251 -1.59 -21.35 8.55
CA PRO A 251 -0.82 -20.12 8.45
C PRO A 251 -0.91 -19.51 7.04
N LYS A 252 -1.24 -18.22 6.98
CA LYS A 252 -1.63 -17.53 5.74
C LYS A 252 -0.47 -17.44 4.75
N GLU A 253 0.74 -17.29 5.28
CA GLU A 253 1.99 -17.31 4.54
C GLU A 253 2.25 -18.67 3.89
N ILE A 254 1.90 -19.79 4.52
CA ILE A 254 2.05 -21.13 3.93
C ILE A 254 1.08 -21.29 2.76
N VAL A 255 -0.18 -20.86 2.92
CA VAL A 255 -1.18 -20.87 1.85
C VAL A 255 -0.71 -20.03 0.65
N ALA A 256 -0.22 -18.81 0.90
CA ALA A 256 0.26 -17.92 -0.16
C ALA A 256 1.53 -18.44 -0.85
N LEU A 257 2.49 -19.00 -0.10
CA LEU A 257 3.70 -19.61 -0.66
C LEU A 257 3.38 -20.86 -1.49
N THR A 258 2.41 -21.66 -1.06
CA THR A 258 1.97 -22.84 -1.82
C THR A 258 1.40 -22.42 -3.17
N ALA A 259 0.53 -21.40 -3.18
CA ALA A 259 0.02 -20.82 -4.42
C ALA A 259 1.12 -20.23 -5.30
N ALA A 260 2.09 -19.52 -4.70
CA ALA A 260 3.26 -19.02 -5.42
C ALA A 260 4.08 -20.16 -6.04
N GLY A 261 4.33 -21.25 -5.31
CA GLY A 261 5.01 -22.44 -5.83
C GLY A 261 4.30 -23.04 -7.04
N ILE A 262 2.96 -23.15 -7.00
CA ILE A 262 2.14 -23.62 -8.13
C ILE A 262 2.22 -22.67 -9.34
N HIS A 263 2.39 -21.37 -9.11
CA HIS A 263 2.60 -20.38 -10.17
C HIS A 263 4.01 -20.41 -10.74
N LEU A 264 5.04 -20.57 -9.91
CA LEU A 264 6.43 -20.68 -10.33
C LEU A 264 6.68 -21.99 -11.11
N ALA A 265 5.96 -23.06 -10.77
CA ALA A 265 5.89 -24.30 -11.54
C ALA A 265 4.97 -24.17 -12.79
N SER A 266 5.09 -23.07 -13.52
CA SER A 266 4.32 -22.81 -14.74
C SER A 266 4.98 -23.42 -15.96
N ARG A 267 4.17 -24.07 -16.82
CA ARG A 267 4.61 -24.57 -18.13
C ARG A 267 4.72 -23.46 -19.19
N LYS A 268 4.25 -22.25 -18.91
CA LYS A 268 4.14 -21.15 -19.90
C LYS A 268 4.99 -19.93 -19.57
N PHE A 269 5.01 -19.53 -18.29
CA PHE A 269 5.76 -18.38 -17.84
C PHE A 269 7.05 -18.86 -17.20
N ARG A 270 8.17 -18.26 -17.58
CA ARG A 270 9.45 -18.61 -16.96
C ARG A 270 9.45 -18.07 -15.54
N THR A 271 10.09 -18.79 -14.63
CA THR A 271 10.28 -18.34 -13.24
C THR A 271 10.91 -16.95 -13.18
N ALA A 272 11.88 -16.66 -14.06
CA ALA A 272 12.52 -15.35 -14.16
C ALA A 272 11.54 -14.22 -14.52
N ASP A 273 10.57 -14.48 -15.40
CA ASP A 273 9.58 -13.46 -15.80
C ASP A 273 8.62 -13.13 -14.65
N LEU A 274 8.22 -14.15 -13.88
CA LEU A 274 7.40 -13.98 -12.68
C LEU A 274 8.17 -13.21 -11.60
N LEU A 275 9.38 -13.65 -11.28
CA LEU A 275 10.22 -13.03 -10.26
C LEU A 275 10.70 -11.63 -10.66
N GLY A 276 10.79 -11.32 -11.96
CA GLY A 276 11.12 -9.97 -12.45
C GLY A 276 10.01 -8.94 -12.23
N ILE A 277 8.76 -9.38 -12.00
CA ILE A 277 7.61 -8.51 -11.70
C ILE A 277 7.37 -8.36 -10.19
N VAL A 278 7.94 -9.25 -9.38
CA VAL A 278 7.84 -9.18 -7.91
C VAL A 278 8.49 -7.88 -7.41
N ASP A 279 7.84 -7.24 -6.44
CA ASP A 279 8.35 -6.02 -5.82
C ASP A 279 9.40 -6.35 -4.74
N TRP A 280 10.62 -6.62 -5.20
CA TRP A 280 11.77 -6.84 -4.32
C TRP A 280 12.12 -5.64 -3.45
N PRO A 281 12.10 -4.38 -3.96
CA PRO A 281 12.34 -3.21 -3.14
C PRO A 281 11.45 -3.15 -1.90
N ILE A 282 10.14 -3.41 -2.05
CA ILE A 282 9.22 -3.44 -0.91
C ILE A 282 9.60 -4.54 0.09
N LEU A 283 9.89 -5.77 -0.35
CA LEU A 283 10.31 -6.86 0.56
C LEU A 283 11.56 -6.48 1.35
N VAL A 284 12.57 -5.92 0.69
CA VAL A 284 13.82 -5.51 1.32
C VAL A 284 13.61 -4.32 2.26
N LEU A 285 12.74 -3.37 1.87
CA LEU A 285 12.34 -2.25 2.72
C LEU A 285 11.72 -2.76 4.03
N PHE A 286 10.77 -3.69 3.98
CA PHE A 286 10.15 -4.26 5.18
C PHE A 286 11.17 -5.01 6.04
N MET A 287 12.04 -5.84 5.46
CA MET A 287 13.10 -6.52 6.21
C MET A 287 14.01 -5.52 6.95
N GLY A 288 14.49 -4.49 6.25
CA GLY A 288 15.32 -3.46 6.87
C GLY A 288 14.58 -2.65 7.94
N LEU A 289 13.29 -2.32 7.71
CA LEU A 289 12.47 -1.60 8.67
C LEU A 289 12.25 -2.43 9.94
N PHE A 290 12.03 -3.74 9.81
CA PHE A 290 11.94 -4.66 10.96
C PHE A 290 13.22 -4.65 11.78
N VAL A 291 14.39 -4.66 11.14
CA VAL A 291 15.68 -4.60 11.82
C VAL A 291 15.84 -3.27 12.55
N VAL A 292 15.62 -2.16 11.86
CA VAL A 292 15.78 -0.80 12.43
C VAL A 292 14.84 -0.58 13.60
N THR A 293 13.57 -0.96 13.45
CA THR A 293 12.56 -0.76 14.48
C THR A 293 12.73 -1.76 15.63
N GLY A 294 13.08 -3.02 15.33
CA GLY A 294 13.36 -4.04 16.34
C GLY A 294 14.52 -3.65 17.24
N ALA A 295 15.64 -3.19 16.65
CA ALA A 295 16.77 -2.64 17.39
C ALA A 295 16.33 -1.47 18.28
N PHE A 296 15.61 -0.50 17.73
CA PHE A 296 15.14 0.66 18.47
C PHE A 296 14.26 0.26 19.67
N GLN A 297 13.36 -0.71 19.52
CA GLN A 297 12.52 -1.16 20.63
C GLN A 297 13.32 -1.71 21.81
N THR A 298 14.38 -2.47 21.55
CA THR A 298 15.21 -3.04 22.62
C THR A 298 15.95 -2.00 23.48
N THR A 299 16.02 -0.75 23.03
CA THR A 299 16.60 0.36 23.81
C THR A 299 15.69 0.85 24.95
N GLY A 300 14.37 0.60 24.88
CA GLY A 300 13.36 1.15 25.79
C GLY A 300 12.95 2.60 25.51
N TYR A 301 13.58 3.30 24.55
CA TYR A 301 13.21 4.68 24.21
C TYR A 301 11.81 4.80 23.61
N GLY A 302 11.32 3.76 22.93
CA GLY A 302 9.96 3.72 22.39
C GLY A 302 8.92 3.88 23.50
N ASP A 303 9.03 3.11 24.58
CA ASP A 303 8.10 3.17 25.71
C ASP A 303 8.14 4.55 26.37
N LEU A 304 9.32 5.12 26.57
CA LEU A 304 9.48 6.47 27.12
C LEU A 304 8.78 7.53 26.26
N ALA A 305 8.92 7.45 24.94
CA ALA A 305 8.27 8.37 24.01
C ALA A 305 6.73 8.26 24.09
N VAL A 306 6.19 7.06 24.22
CA VAL A 306 4.73 6.85 24.38
C VAL A 306 4.21 7.45 25.67
N HIS A 307 4.88 7.21 26.79
CA HIS A 307 4.48 7.78 28.08
C HIS A 307 4.56 9.32 28.05
N TRP A 308 5.59 9.87 27.42
CA TRP A 308 5.72 11.32 27.23
C TRP A 308 4.60 11.90 26.37
N LEU A 309 4.23 11.26 25.26
CA LEU A 309 3.11 11.67 24.42
C LEU A 309 1.77 11.61 25.17
N ALA A 310 1.54 10.51 25.92
CA ALA A 310 0.34 10.34 26.71
C ALA A 310 0.20 11.42 27.80
N ALA A 311 1.30 11.83 28.44
CA ALA A 311 1.32 12.91 29.42
C ALA A 311 0.95 14.29 28.81
N HIS A 312 1.16 14.47 27.51
CA HIS A 312 0.76 15.67 26.76
C HIS A 312 -0.59 15.52 26.05
N GLY A 313 -1.39 14.52 26.41
CA GLY A 313 -2.75 14.31 25.88
C GLY A 313 -2.82 13.53 24.57
N LEU A 314 -1.68 13.08 24.00
CA LEU A 314 -1.63 12.26 22.80
C LEU A 314 -1.66 10.78 23.14
N GLN A 315 -2.84 10.30 23.53
CA GLN A 315 -3.06 8.90 23.88
C GLN A 315 -3.28 8.05 22.63
N LEU A 316 -2.28 7.27 22.21
CA LEU A 316 -2.37 6.36 21.06
C LEU A 316 -3.39 5.22 21.25
N SER A 317 -3.93 5.04 22.45
CA SER A 317 -5.08 4.17 22.74
C SER A 317 -6.41 4.74 22.22
N SER A 318 -6.51 6.07 22.03
CA SER A 318 -7.67 6.71 21.45
C SER A 318 -7.73 6.43 19.94
N PRO A 319 -8.84 5.88 19.41
CA PRO A 319 -9.00 5.65 17.98
C PRO A 319 -8.78 6.90 17.13
N VAL A 320 -9.21 8.07 17.63
CA VAL A 320 -9.05 9.36 16.93
C VAL A 320 -7.58 9.75 16.84
N VAL A 321 -6.86 9.69 17.96
CA VAL A 321 -5.44 10.06 18.00
C VAL A 321 -4.62 9.08 17.15
N LEU A 322 -4.92 7.78 17.23
CA LEU A 322 -4.27 6.75 16.42
C LEU A 322 -4.53 6.99 14.92
N ALA A 323 -5.77 7.24 14.52
CA ALA A 323 -6.13 7.51 13.13
C ALA A 323 -5.40 8.73 12.57
N LEU A 324 -5.44 9.86 13.29
CA LEU A 324 -4.80 11.10 12.87
C LEU A 324 -3.28 10.97 12.82
N SER A 325 -2.67 10.32 13.83
CA SER A 325 -1.23 10.08 13.86
C SER A 325 -0.79 9.16 12.71
N THR A 326 -1.58 8.13 12.42
CA THR A 326 -1.32 7.21 11.30
C THR A 326 -1.37 7.94 9.97
N ALA A 327 -2.45 8.70 9.72
CA ALA A 327 -2.59 9.45 8.48
C ALA A 327 -1.47 10.49 8.32
N ALA A 328 -1.11 11.21 9.38
CA ALA A 328 -0.03 12.20 9.34
C ALA A 328 1.34 11.55 9.06
N LEU A 329 1.72 10.53 9.83
CA LEU A 329 3.03 9.88 9.70
C LEU A 329 3.20 9.14 8.37
N SER A 330 2.13 8.51 7.88
CA SER A 330 2.11 7.80 6.59
C SER A 330 2.45 8.75 5.43
N ASN A 331 1.93 9.99 5.47
CA ASN A 331 2.20 11.01 4.46
C ASN A 331 3.53 11.76 4.66
N LEU A 332 4.04 11.85 5.89
CA LEU A 332 5.27 12.56 6.21
C LEU A 332 6.53 11.74 5.93
N ILE A 333 6.50 10.45 6.27
CA ILE A 333 7.67 9.57 6.17
C ILE A 333 7.47 8.61 5.00
N ASN A 334 6.74 7.53 5.26
CA ASN A 334 6.09 6.65 4.31
C ASN A 334 5.22 5.67 5.10
N ASN A 335 4.22 5.11 4.43
CA ASN A 335 3.25 4.19 5.02
C ASN A 335 3.91 2.98 5.73
N ALA A 336 4.93 2.36 5.13
CA ALA A 336 5.56 1.19 5.74
C ALA A 336 6.29 1.51 7.05
N ALA A 337 7.08 2.57 7.06
CA ALA A 337 7.82 3.01 8.25
C ALA A 337 6.91 3.56 9.35
N ALA A 338 5.86 4.30 8.95
CA ALA A 338 4.87 4.85 9.87
C ALA A 338 4.09 3.73 10.58
N VAL A 339 3.56 2.77 9.81
CA VAL A 339 2.82 1.64 10.37
C VAL A 339 3.71 0.80 11.28
N LEU A 340 4.94 0.50 10.86
CA LEU A 340 5.83 -0.32 11.68
C LEU A 340 6.19 0.38 12.99
N LEU A 341 6.46 1.69 12.95
CA LEU A 341 6.68 2.49 14.15
C LEU A 341 5.46 2.42 15.07
N LEU A 342 4.26 2.68 14.53
CA LEU A 342 3.01 2.70 15.29
C LEU A 342 2.63 1.34 15.87
N LEU A 343 2.88 0.22 15.17
CA LEU A 343 2.65 -1.14 15.68
C LEU A 343 3.48 -1.44 16.95
N LYS A 344 4.61 -0.77 17.12
CA LYS A 344 5.51 -0.97 18.25
C LYS A 344 5.17 -0.10 19.46
N VAL A 345 4.38 0.95 19.27
CA VAL A 345 4.01 1.92 20.32
C VAL A 345 2.52 1.90 20.67
N ALA A 346 1.66 1.53 19.72
CA ALA A 346 0.23 1.40 19.94
C ALA A 346 -0.09 0.00 20.47
N ASN A 347 -1.04 -0.10 21.41
CA ASN A 347 -1.51 -1.37 21.92
C ASN A 347 -2.46 -2.04 20.91
N VAL A 348 -1.88 -2.63 19.86
CA VAL A 348 -2.60 -3.30 18.77
C VAL A 348 -3.03 -4.73 19.10
N ALA A 349 -2.78 -5.21 20.33
CA ALA A 349 -3.35 -6.46 20.82
C ALA A 349 -4.88 -6.41 20.90
N HIS A 350 -5.44 -5.20 20.98
CA HIS A 350 -6.88 -4.97 20.80
C HIS A 350 -7.22 -4.86 19.31
N ALA A 351 -8.00 -5.82 18.81
CA ALA A 351 -8.38 -5.90 17.40
C ALA A 351 -8.94 -4.58 16.81
N PRO A 352 -9.76 -3.77 17.53
CA PRO A 352 -10.23 -2.49 16.99
C PRO A 352 -9.13 -1.48 16.70
N ALA A 353 -8.09 -1.40 17.54
CA ALA A 353 -6.98 -0.49 17.31
C ALA A 353 -6.18 -0.90 16.06
N ALA A 354 -6.00 -2.20 15.84
CA ALA A 354 -5.37 -2.72 14.63
C ALA A 354 -6.20 -2.44 13.37
N TYR A 355 -7.54 -2.53 13.45
CA TYR A 355 -8.42 -2.18 12.33
C TYR A 355 -8.38 -0.68 12.00
N VAL A 356 -8.39 0.17 13.04
CA VAL A 356 -8.25 1.62 12.88
C VAL A 356 -6.89 1.97 12.26
N LEU A 357 -5.81 1.35 12.72
CA LEU A 357 -4.47 1.56 12.16
C LEU A 357 -4.42 1.19 10.67
N ALA A 358 -5.00 0.04 10.28
CA ALA A 358 -5.02 -0.42 8.89
C ALA A 358 -5.84 0.50 7.97
N LEU A 359 -7.07 0.84 8.39
CA LEU A 359 -7.91 1.76 7.63
C LEU A 359 -7.31 3.19 7.58
N ALA A 360 -6.71 3.67 8.67
CA ALA A 360 -6.04 4.97 8.71
C ALA A 360 -4.81 5.03 7.81
N ASN A 361 -4.03 3.96 7.73
CA ASN A 361 -2.94 3.81 6.80
C ASN A 361 -3.42 3.89 5.34
N SER A 362 -4.40 3.04 4.98
CA SER A 362 -4.88 2.95 3.60
C SER A 362 -5.67 4.18 3.15
N PHE A 363 -6.55 4.74 3.99
CA PHE A 363 -7.27 5.97 3.65
C PHE A 363 -6.35 7.19 3.68
N GLY A 364 -5.47 7.28 4.68
CA GLY A 364 -4.47 8.35 4.80
C GLY A 364 -3.53 8.41 3.60
N GLY A 365 -3.18 7.27 3.00
CA GLY A 365 -2.36 7.20 1.78
C GLY A 365 -2.99 7.89 0.56
N SER A 366 -4.26 8.27 0.60
CA SER A 366 -4.96 9.00 -0.48
C SER A 366 -4.81 10.53 -0.42
N LEU A 367 -4.12 11.07 0.59
CA LEU A 367 -4.07 12.52 0.86
C LEU A 367 -3.20 13.28 -0.16
N VAL A 368 -1.97 12.81 -0.38
CA VAL A 368 -0.97 13.43 -1.26
C VAL A 368 -0.30 12.40 -2.17
N ILE A 369 0.37 12.87 -3.24
CA ILE A 369 1.09 12.02 -4.19
C ILE A 369 2.14 11.15 -3.47
N SER A 370 2.89 11.70 -2.53
CA SER A 370 3.92 10.96 -1.77
C SER A 370 3.36 9.99 -0.73
N GLY A 371 2.04 10.04 -0.49
CA GLY A 371 1.34 9.27 0.54
C GLY A 371 1.16 7.80 0.20
N SER A 372 1.37 7.37 -1.04
CA SER A 372 1.38 5.95 -1.41
C SER A 372 2.21 5.73 -2.67
N VAL A 373 2.82 4.55 -2.79
CA VAL A 373 3.58 4.17 -4.00
C VAL A 373 2.65 4.13 -5.21
N SER A 374 1.42 3.62 -5.03
CA SER A 374 0.41 3.60 -6.07
C SER A 374 0.09 4.98 -6.64
N ASN A 375 0.06 6.02 -5.80
CA ASN A 375 -0.17 7.40 -6.26
C ASN A 375 0.99 7.87 -7.15
N ILE A 376 2.24 7.57 -6.76
CA ILE A 376 3.43 7.89 -7.54
C ILE A 376 3.39 7.16 -8.88
N ILE A 377 3.07 5.86 -8.88
CA ILE A 377 2.93 5.05 -10.10
C ILE A 377 1.91 5.67 -11.05
N VAL A 378 0.73 6.06 -10.55
CA VAL A 378 -0.30 6.70 -11.40
C VAL A 378 0.23 8.01 -11.99
N VAL A 379 0.91 8.85 -11.20
CA VAL A 379 1.45 10.13 -11.68
C VAL A 379 2.57 9.91 -12.71
N GLU A 380 3.46 8.95 -12.49
CA GLU A 380 4.55 8.63 -13.41
C GLU A 380 4.03 8.04 -14.72
N GLN A 381 3.13 7.06 -14.67
CA GLN A 381 2.50 6.48 -15.85
C GLN A 381 1.65 7.51 -16.61
N ALA A 382 1.00 8.44 -15.92
CA ALA A 382 0.27 9.55 -16.55
C ALA A 382 1.24 10.51 -17.26
N ARG A 383 2.38 10.81 -16.65
CA ARG A 383 3.41 11.68 -17.22
C ARG A 383 3.99 11.10 -18.52
N GLU A 384 4.19 9.79 -18.60
CA GLU A 384 4.62 9.12 -19.84
C GLU A 384 3.63 9.33 -21.01
N LEU A 385 2.33 9.51 -20.71
CA LEU A 385 1.30 9.83 -21.69
C LEU A 385 1.15 11.34 -21.97
N GLY A 386 2.03 12.18 -21.41
CA GLY A 386 1.90 13.64 -21.49
C GLY A 386 0.73 14.22 -20.68
N ILE A 387 0.29 13.52 -19.62
CA ILE A 387 -0.76 13.97 -18.70
C ILE A 387 -0.10 14.52 -17.42
N PRO A 388 0.03 15.84 -17.25
CA PRO A 388 0.64 16.42 -16.06
C PRO A 388 -0.34 16.43 -14.87
N ILE A 389 -0.14 15.52 -13.91
CA ILE A 389 -0.86 15.56 -12.63
C ILE A 389 -0.05 16.37 -11.62
N SER A 390 -0.51 17.61 -11.35
CA SER A 390 0.15 18.47 -10.36
C SER A 390 -0.18 18.07 -8.92
N PHE A 391 0.71 18.40 -7.98
CA PHE A 391 0.46 18.22 -6.54
C PHE A 391 -0.84 18.90 -6.10
N LYS A 392 -1.11 20.12 -6.59
CA LYS A 392 -2.34 20.86 -6.28
C LYS A 392 -3.58 20.16 -6.82
N SER A 393 -3.52 19.61 -8.03
CA SER A 393 -4.63 18.85 -8.63
C SER A 393 -4.93 17.60 -7.82
N PHE A 394 -3.89 16.87 -7.40
CA PHE A 394 -4.04 15.70 -6.55
C PHE A 394 -4.63 16.07 -5.20
N LEU A 395 -4.03 17.04 -4.49
CA LEU A 395 -4.46 17.45 -3.14
C LEU A 395 -5.90 17.98 -3.13
N ARG A 396 -6.34 18.67 -4.19
CA ARG A 396 -7.72 19.17 -4.33
C ARG A 396 -8.77 18.05 -4.27
N LEU A 397 -8.43 16.85 -4.72
CA LEU A 397 -9.32 15.68 -4.64
C LEU A 397 -8.96 14.79 -3.44
N GLY A 398 -7.67 14.53 -3.21
CA GLY A 398 -7.16 13.67 -2.15
C GLY A 398 -7.52 14.14 -0.75
N ALA A 399 -7.38 15.44 -0.44
CA ALA A 399 -7.70 15.97 0.88
C ALA A 399 -9.17 15.81 1.30
N PRO A 400 -10.17 16.29 0.53
CA PRO A 400 -11.56 16.15 0.93
C PRO A 400 -11.99 14.68 1.00
N VAL A 401 -11.49 13.83 0.10
CA VAL A 401 -11.81 12.40 0.13
C VAL A 401 -11.19 11.71 1.35
N THR A 402 -9.92 12.00 1.66
CA THR A 402 -9.25 11.42 2.84
C THR A 402 -9.94 11.84 4.12
N LEU A 403 -10.32 13.12 4.25
CA LEU A 403 -11.07 13.60 5.40
C LEU A 403 -12.44 12.91 5.54
N ALA A 404 -13.17 12.75 4.43
CA ALA A 404 -14.45 12.05 4.42
C ALA A 404 -14.29 10.56 4.79
N ALA A 405 -13.27 9.89 4.26
CA ALA A 405 -12.96 8.49 4.58
C ALA A 405 -12.56 8.31 6.05
N MET A 406 -11.74 9.23 6.60
CA MET A 406 -11.37 9.23 8.02
C MET A 406 -12.57 9.49 8.93
N ALA A 407 -13.43 10.45 8.58
CA ALA A 407 -14.66 10.70 9.32
C ALA A 407 -15.61 9.50 9.29
N ALA A 408 -15.75 8.84 8.13
CA ALA A 408 -16.56 7.63 8.00
C ALA A 408 -16.03 6.48 8.88
N MET A 409 -14.72 6.26 8.89
CA MET A 409 -14.07 5.28 9.76
C MET A 409 -14.29 5.61 11.24
N LEU A 410 -14.04 6.85 11.67
CA LEU A 410 -14.19 7.24 13.08
C LEU A 410 -15.65 7.18 13.53
N GLY A 411 -16.60 7.56 12.67
CA GLY A 411 -18.02 7.37 12.92
C GLY A 411 -18.39 5.89 13.07
N TRP A 412 -17.81 5.02 12.23
CA TRP A 412 -18.00 3.58 12.34
C TRP A 412 -17.46 3.02 13.66
N VAL A 413 -16.29 3.48 14.12
CA VAL A 413 -15.73 3.09 15.42
C VAL A 413 -16.69 3.41 16.57
N VAL A 414 -17.38 4.55 16.53
CA VAL A 414 -18.37 4.95 17.54
C VAL A 414 -19.67 4.15 17.47
N ILE A 415 -20.02 3.61 16.30
CA ILE A 415 -21.23 2.79 16.12
C ILE A 415 -20.97 1.32 16.47
N ALA A 416 -19.76 0.84 16.21
CA ALA A 416 -19.37 -0.55 16.40
C ALA A 416 -18.92 -0.89 17.84
N HIS A 417 -18.78 0.13 18.70
CA HIS A 417 -18.43 0.04 20.12
C HIS A 417 -19.44 0.82 20.95
#